data_AF-A0A2N0QHW1-F1
#
_entry.id   AF-A0A2N0QHW1-F1
#
_cell.length_a   1.000
_cell.length_b   1.000
_cell.length_c   1.000
_cell.angle_alpha   90.00
_cell.angle_beta   90.00
_cell.angle_gamma   90.00
#
_symmetry.space_group_name_H-M   'P 1'
#
loop_
_entity.id
_entity.type
_entity.pdbx_description
1 polymer ?
#
loop_
_entity_poly.entity_id
_entity_poly.type
_entity_poly.pdbx_seq_one_letter_code
_entity_poly.pdbx_strand_id
1 'polypeptide(L)'
;GQRRYVESLSAYARQFLGNVDKPDVDSIEGLSPAIAIDQKTTSRNPRSTVGTVTEIYDYLRLLFARIGKPICPNHGIEITSQTIQQMVDRLMEYPERTKMQLLAPIVSGKKGTHVKLLEDLRKQGYVRVRVDGEIRDLDDSIELDKNKKHDIEVIIDRVVVKEGVEVRLSDSLETACRLAEGRVLVDVIDHEELLF
;
A
#
# COMPACT_ATOMS: atom_id res chain seq x y z
N GLY A 1 -18.55 -23.87 -29.66
CA GLY A 1 -17.52 -23.31 -28.76
C GLY A 1 -18.12 -22.39 -27.72
N GLN A 2 -18.65 -21.22 -28.14
CA GLN A 2 -19.09 -20.14 -27.27
C GLN A 2 -20.19 -20.53 -26.26
N ARG A 3 -21.19 -21.33 -26.65
CA ARG A 3 -22.24 -21.81 -25.74
C ARG A 3 -21.72 -22.77 -24.65
N ARG A 4 -20.93 -23.79 -25.02
CA ARG A 4 -20.29 -24.69 -24.03
C ARG A 4 -19.41 -23.92 -23.04
N TYR A 5 -18.75 -22.85 -23.48
CA TYR A 5 -18.02 -21.95 -22.59
C TYR A 5 -18.97 -21.24 -21.61
N VAL A 6 -20.08 -20.67 -22.08
CA VAL A 6 -21.11 -20.04 -21.22
C VAL A 6 -21.72 -21.04 -20.22
N GLU A 7 -21.95 -22.28 -20.64
CA GLU A 7 -22.48 -23.36 -19.78
C GLU A 7 -21.48 -23.80 -18.69
N SER A 8 -20.17 -23.66 -18.94
CA SER A 8 -19.12 -23.93 -17.94
C SER A 8 -18.98 -22.84 -16.86
N LEU A 9 -19.62 -21.67 -17.04
CA LEU A 9 -19.58 -20.57 -16.09
C LEU A 9 -20.62 -20.74 -14.96
N SER A 10 -20.39 -20.04 -13.85
CA SER A 10 -21.29 -20.01 -12.70
C SER A 10 -22.70 -19.52 -13.08
N ALA A 11 -23.71 -19.93 -12.30
CA ALA A 11 -25.11 -19.55 -12.54
C ALA A 11 -25.31 -18.03 -12.60
N TYR A 12 -24.51 -17.26 -11.84
CA TYR A 12 -24.52 -15.80 -11.84
C TYR A 12 -23.95 -15.21 -13.14
N ALA A 13 -22.83 -15.73 -13.64
CA ALA A 13 -22.22 -15.24 -14.88
C ALA A 13 -23.13 -15.43 -16.11
N ARG A 14 -23.95 -16.50 -16.10
CA ARG A 14 -24.95 -16.76 -17.16
C ARG A 14 -26.10 -15.76 -17.20
N GLN A 15 -26.39 -15.04 -16.11
CA GLN A 15 -27.44 -14.00 -16.13
C GLN A 15 -27.06 -12.80 -17.02
N PHE A 16 -25.76 -12.54 -17.20
CA PHE A 16 -25.24 -11.41 -17.99
C PHE A 16 -24.87 -11.79 -19.42
N LEU A 17 -24.56 -13.06 -19.65
CA LEU A 17 -24.25 -13.60 -20.96
C LEU A 17 -25.56 -14.13 -21.55
N GLY A 18 -26.22 -13.30 -22.37
CA GLY A 18 -27.51 -13.63 -22.98
C GLY A 18 -27.53 -14.99 -23.69
N ASN A 19 -28.74 -15.47 -24.02
CA ASN A 19 -28.92 -16.75 -24.69
C ASN A 19 -28.19 -16.76 -26.04
N VAL A 20 -27.14 -17.58 -26.15
CA VAL A 20 -26.46 -17.85 -27.42
C VAL A 20 -27.26 -18.90 -28.17
N ASP A 21 -27.68 -18.57 -29.40
CA ASP A 21 -28.45 -19.47 -30.25
C ASP A 21 -27.74 -20.82 -30.45
N LYS A 22 -28.54 -21.90 -30.48
CA LYS A 22 -28.02 -23.25 -30.69
C LYS A 22 -27.53 -23.37 -32.15
N PRO A 23 -26.33 -23.89 -32.40
CA PRO A 23 -25.90 -24.22 -33.76
C PRO A 23 -26.86 -25.23 -34.40
N ASP A 24 -27.11 -25.08 -35.70
CA ASP A 24 -28.01 -25.94 -36.48
C ASP A 24 -27.36 -27.29 -36.79
N VAL A 25 -27.36 -28.18 -35.79
CA VAL A 25 -26.85 -29.56 -35.87
C VAL A 25 -27.69 -30.51 -35.03
N ASP A 26 -27.93 -31.71 -35.55
CA ASP A 26 -28.75 -32.75 -34.90
C ASP A 26 -28.02 -33.42 -33.72
N SER A 27 -26.78 -33.86 -33.93
CA SER A 27 -25.90 -34.39 -32.88
C SER A 27 -24.43 -34.15 -33.22
N ILE A 28 -23.63 -33.87 -32.19
CA ILE A 28 -22.18 -33.82 -32.30
C ILE A 28 -21.54 -34.35 -31.02
N GLU A 29 -20.75 -35.42 -31.15
CA GLU A 29 -20.11 -36.13 -30.05
C GLU A 29 -18.58 -36.04 -30.18
N GLY A 30 -17.85 -36.31 -29.08
CA GLY A 30 -16.38 -36.30 -29.11
C GLY A 30 -15.71 -34.93 -29.22
N LEU A 31 -16.45 -33.82 -29.09
CA LEU A 31 -15.84 -32.48 -29.12
C LEU A 31 -14.99 -32.19 -27.89
N SER A 32 -13.70 -31.95 -28.13
CA SER A 32 -12.80 -31.30 -27.16
C SER A 32 -13.22 -29.85 -26.90
N PRO A 33 -12.82 -29.26 -25.75
CA PRO A 33 -12.97 -27.82 -25.53
C PRO A 33 -12.37 -27.02 -26.70
N ALA A 34 -13.20 -26.17 -27.31
CA ALA A 34 -12.81 -25.40 -28.48
C ALA A 34 -12.40 -23.98 -28.09
N ILE A 35 -11.20 -23.56 -28.52
CA ILE A 35 -10.71 -22.18 -28.42
C ILE A 35 -10.79 -21.57 -29.81
N ALA A 36 -11.46 -20.42 -29.94
CA ALA A 36 -11.48 -19.66 -31.18
C ALA A 36 -10.35 -18.63 -31.16
N ILE A 37 -9.49 -18.65 -32.18
CA ILE A 37 -8.44 -17.66 -32.40
C ILE A 37 -8.84 -16.90 -33.66
N ASP A 38 -9.24 -15.66 -33.50
CA ASP A 38 -9.74 -14.80 -34.58
C ASP A 38 -9.10 -13.41 -34.47
N GLN A 39 -8.89 -12.74 -35.59
CA GLN A 39 -8.32 -11.39 -35.63
C GLN A 39 -9.43 -10.36 -35.43
N LYS A 40 -9.98 -10.29 -34.22
CA LYS A 40 -10.87 -9.19 -33.84
C LYS A 40 -10.06 -7.94 -33.53
N THR A 41 -10.49 -6.79 -34.05
CA THR A 41 -9.98 -5.47 -33.66
C THR A 41 -10.05 -5.33 -32.15
N THR A 42 -8.89 -5.23 -31.51
CA THR A 42 -8.78 -5.10 -30.06
C THR A 42 -9.29 -3.74 -29.60
N SER A 43 -9.85 -3.70 -28.38
CA SER A 43 -10.19 -2.46 -27.69
C SER A 43 -8.93 -1.59 -27.54
N ARG A 44 -8.99 -0.33 -28.00
CA ARG A 44 -7.91 0.64 -27.85
C ARG A 44 -7.89 1.21 -26.43
N ASN A 45 -7.36 0.44 -25.47
CA ASN A 45 -7.02 0.99 -24.16
C ASN A 45 -5.58 1.51 -24.21
N PRO A 46 -5.33 2.82 -24.01
CA PRO A 46 -3.98 3.38 -24.07
C PRO A 46 -3.02 2.85 -23.00
N ARG A 47 -3.54 2.18 -21.95
CA ARG A 47 -2.72 1.53 -20.92
C ARG A 47 -2.39 0.07 -21.23
N SER A 48 -2.97 -0.52 -22.28
CA SER A 48 -2.70 -1.90 -22.67
C SER A 48 -1.54 -1.95 -23.64
N THR A 49 -0.53 -2.75 -23.28
CA THR A 49 0.66 -3.02 -24.09
C THR A 49 0.75 -4.52 -24.38
N VAL A 50 1.61 -4.92 -25.31
CA VAL A 50 1.90 -6.34 -25.58
C VAL A 50 2.22 -7.07 -24.27
N GLY A 51 3.04 -6.48 -23.40
CA GLY A 51 3.42 -7.08 -22.11
C GLY A 51 2.25 -7.29 -21.14
N THR A 52 1.20 -6.46 -21.20
CA THR A 52 -0.01 -6.66 -20.40
C THR A 52 -0.93 -7.74 -21.00
N VAL A 53 -0.96 -7.88 -22.33
CA VAL A 53 -1.80 -8.89 -23.01
C VAL A 53 -1.21 -10.29 -22.86
N THR A 54 0.12 -10.40 -22.88
CA THR A 54 0.82 -11.66 -22.71
C THR A 54 1.17 -11.98 -21.26
N GLU A 55 0.74 -11.14 -20.30
CA GLU A 55 1.05 -11.25 -18.86
C GLU A 55 2.55 -11.16 -18.51
N ILE A 56 3.45 -11.02 -19.49
CA ILE A 56 4.90 -10.89 -19.29
C ILE A 56 5.22 -9.73 -18.34
N TYR A 57 4.47 -8.63 -18.43
CA TYR A 57 4.65 -7.49 -17.53
C TYR A 57 4.41 -7.86 -16.06
N ASP A 58 3.45 -8.74 -15.77
CA ASP A 58 3.17 -9.19 -14.41
C ASP A 58 4.30 -10.08 -13.86
N TYR A 59 4.87 -10.94 -14.70
CA TYR A 59 6.08 -11.69 -14.36
C TYR A 59 7.28 -10.78 -14.12
N LEU A 60 7.48 -9.75 -14.96
CA LEU A 60 8.53 -8.76 -14.75
C LEU A 60 8.34 -8.01 -13.43
N ARG A 61 7.10 -7.62 -13.09
CA ARG A 61 6.81 -6.98 -11.81
C ARG A 61 7.18 -7.87 -10.63
N LEU A 62 6.85 -9.16 -10.69
CA LEU A 62 7.25 -10.12 -9.66
C LEU A 62 8.77 -10.28 -9.57
N LEU A 63 9.46 -10.35 -10.71
CA LEU A 63 10.91 -10.44 -10.78
C LEU A 63 11.57 -9.23 -10.09
N PHE A 64 11.21 -8.02 -10.50
CA PHE A 64 11.77 -6.80 -9.91
C PHE A 64 11.35 -6.61 -8.44
N ALA A 65 10.16 -7.04 -8.04
CA ALA A 65 9.75 -6.98 -6.63
C ALA A 65 10.53 -7.97 -5.73
N ARG A 66 10.98 -9.11 -6.28
CA ARG A 66 11.67 -10.15 -5.51
C ARG A 66 13.18 -9.97 -5.46
N ILE A 67 13.80 -9.59 -6.57
CA ILE A 67 15.27 -9.51 -6.70
C ILE A 67 15.77 -8.16 -7.22
N GLY A 68 14.88 -7.20 -7.45
CA GLY A 68 15.27 -5.86 -7.85
C GLY A 68 16.02 -5.15 -6.73
N LYS A 69 17.12 -4.50 -7.09
CA LYS A 69 17.89 -3.63 -6.20
C LYS A 69 17.45 -2.19 -6.42
N PRO A 70 16.67 -1.60 -5.51
CA PRO A 70 16.22 -0.22 -5.66
C PRO A 70 17.43 0.72 -5.57
N ILE A 71 17.49 1.71 -6.47
CA ILE A 71 18.55 2.72 -6.50
C ILE A 71 17.91 4.10 -6.38
N CYS A 72 18.48 4.96 -5.56
CA CYS A 72 18.02 6.34 -5.43
C CYS A 72 18.28 7.10 -6.76
N PRO A 73 17.26 7.71 -7.39
CA PRO A 73 17.42 8.39 -8.67
C PRO A 73 18.29 9.64 -8.60
N ASN A 74 18.39 10.27 -7.42
CA ASN A 74 19.18 11.49 -7.23
C ASN A 74 20.66 11.18 -6.92
N HIS A 75 20.91 10.14 -6.13
CA HIS A 75 22.24 9.86 -5.57
C HIS A 75 22.95 8.65 -6.22
N GLY A 76 22.22 7.80 -6.94
CA GLY A 76 22.78 6.60 -7.59
C GLY A 76 23.19 5.48 -6.63
N ILE A 77 22.79 5.55 -5.36
CA ILE A 77 23.12 4.55 -4.32
C ILE A 77 21.99 3.54 -4.13
N GLU A 78 22.34 2.30 -3.76
CA GLU A 78 21.37 1.24 -3.43
C GLU A 78 20.57 1.63 -2.18
N ILE A 79 19.24 1.53 -2.24
CA ILE A 79 18.36 1.81 -1.10
C ILE A 79 18.34 0.55 -0.23
N THR A 80 18.98 0.65 0.94
CA THR A 80 19.02 -0.42 1.94
C THR A 80 18.17 -0.07 3.15
N SER A 81 17.81 -1.07 3.95
CA SER A 81 17.25 -0.85 5.28
C SER A 81 18.24 -0.08 6.14
N GLN A 82 17.76 0.89 6.90
CA GLN A 82 18.57 1.64 7.85
C GLN A 82 18.45 1.02 9.24
N THR A 83 19.52 1.03 10.03
CA THR A 83 19.47 0.67 11.45
C THR A 83 18.91 1.84 12.26
N ILE A 84 18.38 1.56 13.46
CA ILE A 84 17.91 2.62 14.37
C ILE A 84 19.03 3.64 14.63
N GLN A 85 20.27 3.19 14.82
CA GLN A 85 21.40 4.09 15.00
C GLN A 85 21.61 5.03 13.80
N GLN A 86 21.52 4.51 12.57
CA GLN A 86 21.64 5.34 11.36
C GLN A 86 20.50 6.36 11.25
N MET A 87 19.29 6.00 11.69
CA MET A 87 18.16 6.93 11.75
C MET A 87 18.44 8.05 12.79
N VAL A 88 18.91 7.69 13.99
CA VAL A 88 19.28 8.65 15.04
C VAL A 88 20.38 9.59 14.54
N ASP A 89 21.46 9.06 13.99
CA ASP A 89 22.60 9.84 13.49
C ASP A 89 22.12 10.88 12.47
N ARG A 90 21.25 10.47 11.54
CA ARG A 90 20.67 11.37 10.53
C ARG A 90 19.76 12.44 11.13
N LEU A 91 18.96 12.12 12.14
CA LEU A 91 18.13 13.12 12.83
C LEU A 91 18.97 14.13 13.63
N MET A 92 20.13 13.70 14.11
CA MET A 92 21.09 14.56 14.83
C MET A 92 21.90 15.48 13.90
N GLU A 93 21.85 15.29 12.57
CA GLU A 93 22.45 16.23 11.60
C GLU A 93 21.70 17.57 11.52
N TYR A 94 20.45 17.62 11.99
CA TYR A 94 19.67 18.86 12.01
C TYR A 94 20.19 19.85 13.06
N PRO A 95 20.02 21.17 12.84
CA PRO A 95 20.46 22.18 13.80
C PRO A 95 19.84 21.99 15.19
N GLU A 96 20.55 22.41 16.23
CA GLU A 96 19.99 22.45 17.58
C GLU A 96 18.67 23.22 17.61
N ARG A 97 17.76 22.80 18.49
CA ARG A 97 16.40 23.35 18.67
C ARG A 97 15.42 23.05 17.53
N THR A 98 15.82 22.27 16.52
CA THR A 98 14.89 21.73 15.53
C THR A 98 13.85 20.85 16.22
N LYS A 99 12.57 21.08 15.93
CA LYS A 99 11.45 20.33 16.50
C LYS A 99 11.03 19.24 15.55
N MET A 100 10.77 18.05 16.07
CA MET A 100 10.39 16.89 15.28
C MET A 100 9.24 16.14 15.95
N GLN A 101 8.35 15.57 15.14
CA GLN A 101 7.35 14.60 15.57
C GLN A 101 7.69 13.24 14.98
N LEU A 102 7.81 12.22 15.83
CA LEU A 102 8.03 10.85 15.41
C LEU A 102 6.68 10.17 15.30
N LEU A 103 6.38 9.67 14.11
CA LEU A 103 5.10 9.09 13.75
C LEU A 103 5.27 7.63 13.31
N ALA A 104 4.35 6.77 13.73
CA ALA A 104 4.26 5.39 13.28
C ALA A 104 3.15 5.25 12.21
N PRO A 105 3.48 5.09 10.91
CA PRO A 105 2.49 5.01 9.84
C PRO A 105 1.82 3.63 9.75
N ILE A 106 0.79 3.43 10.58
CA ILE A 106 0.08 2.14 10.71
C ILE A 106 -0.89 1.87 9.56
N VAL A 107 -1.46 2.90 8.92
CA VAL A 107 -2.32 2.77 7.75
C VAL A 107 -1.82 3.71 6.66
N SER A 108 -1.64 3.18 5.46
CA SER A 108 -1.23 3.96 4.28
C SER A 108 -2.14 3.65 3.09
N GLY A 109 -2.99 4.60 2.71
CA GLY A 109 -3.84 4.57 1.53
C GLY A 109 -4.88 3.44 1.50
N LYS A 110 -5.32 2.97 2.66
CA LYS A 110 -6.29 1.85 2.78
C LYS A 110 -7.71 2.37 3.00
N LYS A 111 -8.67 1.74 2.34
CA LYS A 111 -10.09 2.02 2.55
C LYS A 111 -10.60 1.38 3.84
N GLY A 112 -11.48 2.06 4.56
CA GLY A 112 -12.13 1.51 5.73
C GLY A 112 -12.36 2.54 6.83
N THR A 113 -13.21 2.19 7.78
CA THR A 113 -13.52 3.04 8.95
C THR A 113 -12.46 2.95 10.05
N HIS A 114 -11.64 1.90 10.06
CA HIS A 114 -10.55 1.65 11.01
C HIS A 114 -10.91 1.72 12.51
N VAL A 115 -12.20 1.62 12.86
CA VAL A 115 -12.71 1.76 14.24
C VAL A 115 -11.97 0.86 15.23
N LYS A 116 -11.84 -0.43 14.90
CA LYS A 116 -11.18 -1.41 15.76
C LYS A 116 -9.70 -1.07 16.02
N LEU A 117 -9.02 -0.57 14.99
CA LEU A 117 -7.63 -0.15 15.08
C LEU A 117 -7.49 1.08 15.99
N LEU A 118 -8.36 2.09 15.83
CA LEU A 118 -8.35 3.28 16.68
C LEU A 118 -8.66 2.94 18.15
N GLU A 119 -9.62 2.04 18.40
CA GLU A 119 -9.91 1.55 19.75
C GLU A 119 -8.72 0.82 20.38
N ASP A 120 -8.02 -0.01 19.61
CA ASP A 120 -6.89 -0.77 20.10
C ASP A 120 -5.67 0.12 20.39
N LEU A 121 -5.48 1.21 19.62
CA LEU A 121 -4.48 2.24 19.95
C LEU A 121 -4.82 2.95 21.26
N ARG A 122 -6.09 3.31 21.46
CA ARG A 122 -6.55 3.94 22.71
C ARG A 122 -6.33 3.02 23.91
N LYS A 123 -6.61 1.72 23.77
CA LYS A 123 -6.33 0.72 24.83
C LYS A 123 -4.83 0.59 25.14
N GLN A 124 -3.97 0.80 24.15
CA GLN A 124 -2.51 0.80 24.33
C GLN A 124 -1.99 2.09 24.98
N GLY A 125 -2.85 3.10 25.18
CA GLY A 125 -2.50 4.34 25.87
C GLY A 125 -1.93 5.44 24.96
N TYR A 126 -2.04 5.28 23.63
CA TYR A 126 -1.71 6.38 22.72
C TYR A 126 -2.78 7.47 22.81
N VAL A 127 -2.34 8.72 22.71
CA VAL A 127 -3.22 9.89 22.88
C VAL A 127 -3.52 10.59 21.56
N ARG A 128 -2.54 10.66 20.64
CA ARG A 128 -2.71 11.45 19.41
C ARG A 128 -2.40 10.64 18.17
N VAL A 129 -3.21 10.87 17.16
CA VAL A 129 -3.04 10.33 15.82
C VAL A 129 -3.10 11.46 14.81
N ARG A 130 -2.43 11.28 13.69
CA ARG A 130 -2.60 12.08 12.49
C ARG A 130 -3.41 11.25 11.51
N VAL A 131 -4.53 11.80 11.05
CA VAL A 131 -5.43 11.13 10.11
C VAL A 131 -5.62 12.03 8.92
N ASP A 132 -5.26 11.55 7.73
CA ASP A 132 -5.30 12.31 6.48
C ASP A 132 -4.60 13.68 6.58
N GLY A 133 -3.49 13.74 7.33
CA GLY A 133 -2.70 14.95 7.59
C GLY A 133 -3.19 15.81 8.77
N GLU A 134 -4.36 15.53 9.36
CA GLU A 134 -4.88 16.28 10.51
C GLU A 134 -4.58 15.58 11.83
N ILE A 135 -3.98 16.29 12.78
CA ILE A 135 -3.74 15.78 14.13
C ILE A 135 -5.04 15.81 14.93
N ARG A 136 -5.43 14.67 15.48
CA ARG A 136 -6.62 14.47 16.32
C ARG A 136 -6.26 13.74 17.60
N ASP A 137 -7.06 13.98 18.64
CA ASP A 137 -6.98 13.21 19.87
C ASP A 137 -7.71 11.86 19.68
N LEU A 138 -7.16 10.77 20.22
CA LEU A 138 -7.78 9.44 20.17
C LEU A 138 -8.99 9.33 21.09
N ASP A 139 -9.13 10.25 22.06
CA ASP A 139 -10.31 10.33 22.92
C ASP A 139 -11.49 11.01 22.20
N ASP A 140 -11.24 11.76 21.13
CA ASP A 140 -12.29 12.35 20.29
C ASP A 140 -12.96 11.27 19.41
N SER A 141 -14.21 11.53 19.01
CA SER A 141 -14.91 10.66 18.06
C SER A 141 -14.34 10.83 16.65
N ILE A 142 -13.43 9.93 16.25
CA ILE A 142 -12.88 9.87 14.88
C ILE A 142 -13.75 8.95 14.02
N GLU A 143 -14.54 9.53 13.13
CA GLU A 143 -15.32 8.81 12.13
C GLU A 143 -14.68 8.90 10.73
N LEU A 144 -14.44 7.76 10.10
CA LEU A 144 -13.84 7.65 8.76
C LEU A 144 -14.79 7.00 7.78
N ASP A 145 -14.72 7.41 6.50
CA ASP A 145 -15.59 6.90 5.45
C ASP A 145 -15.08 5.55 4.94
N LYS A 146 -15.92 4.51 5.03
CA LYS A 146 -15.61 3.15 4.59
C LYS A 146 -15.11 3.08 3.13
N ASN A 147 -15.56 3.98 2.26
CA ASN A 147 -15.29 3.93 0.82
C ASN A 147 -14.10 4.79 0.39
N LYS A 148 -13.60 5.67 1.25
CA LYS A 148 -12.44 6.52 1.01
C LYS A 148 -11.16 5.87 1.53
N LYS A 149 -10.04 6.20 0.90
CA LYS A 149 -8.72 5.80 1.38
C LYS A 149 -8.31 6.77 2.48
N HIS A 150 -7.71 6.23 3.53
CA HIS A 150 -7.22 6.99 4.65
C HIS A 150 -5.76 6.66 4.95
N ASP A 151 -5.04 7.65 5.46
CA ASP A 151 -3.71 7.55 6.04
C ASP A 151 -3.82 7.80 7.55
N ILE A 152 -3.22 6.93 8.36
CA ILE A 152 -3.26 7.02 9.83
C ILE A 152 -1.87 6.81 10.37
N GLU A 153 -1.35 7.82 11.06
CA GLU A 153 -0.09 7.76 11.77
C GLU A 153 -0.28 8.02 13.27
N VAL A 154 0.38 7.25 14.12
CA VAL A 154 0.35 7.45 15.58
C VAL A 154 1.49 8.37 15.96
N ILE A 155 1.22 9.43 16.72
CA ILE A 155 2.28 10.30 17.24
C ILE A 155 2.92 9.58 18.44
N ILE A 156 4.16 9.12 18.27
CA ILE A 156 4.90 8.39 19.29
C ILE A 156 5.60 9.35 20.25
N ASP A 157 6.33 10.33 19.69
CA ASP A 157 7.02 11.31 20.52
C ASP A 157 7.15 12.66 19.80
N ARG A 158 7.35 13.71 20.60
CA ARG A 158 7.72 15.04 20.14
C ARG A 158 9.02 15.43 20.81
N VAL A 159 10.03 15.64 20.00
CA VAL A 159 11.39 15.85 20.44
C VAL A 159 11.94 17.15 19.88
N VAL A 160 12.94 17.67 20.57
CA VAL A 160 13.69 18.83 20.15
C VAL A 160 15.14 18.39 20.08
N VAL A 161 15.80 18.62 18.94
CA VAL A 161 17.21 18.29 18.75
C VAL A 161 18.05 19.09 19.74
N LYS A 162 18.80 18.38 20.58
CA LYS A 162 19.74 18.89 21.57
C LYS A 162 20.73 17.79 21.91
N GLU A 163 21.89 18.17 22.43
CA GLU A 163 22.87 17.20 22.94
C GLU A 163 22.25 16.29 24.01
N GLY A 164 22.48 14.98 23.90
CA GLY A 164 21.96 13.98 24.85
C GLY A 164 20.54 13.46 24.56
N VAL A 165 19.91 13.84 23.43
CA VAL A 165 18.57 13.37 23.05
C VAL A 165 18.58 12.02 22.32
N GLU A 166 19.76 11.48 21.99
CA GLU A 166 19.98 10.32 21.13
C GLU A 166 19.32 9.05 21.69
N VAL A 167 19.44 8.82 23.00
CA VAL A 167 18.83 7.66 23.67
C VAL A 167 17.31 7.71 23.56
N ARG A 168 16.72 8.89 23.77
CA ARG A 168 15.27 9.10 23.66
C ARG A 168 14.78 8.95 22.22
N LEU A 169 15.56 9.45 21.25
CA LEU A 169 15.29 9.24 19.82
C LEU A 169 15.30 7.74 19.50
N SER A 170 16.33 7.01 19.93
CA SER A 170 16.44 5.56 19.73
C SER A 170 15.21 4.82 20.27
N ASP A 171 14.83 5.05 21.52
CA ASP A 171 13.67 4.39 22.15
C ASP A 171 12.36 4.69 21.42
N SER A 172 12.19 5.94 20.97
CA SER A 172 11.00 6.40 20.24
C SER A 172 10.94 5.81 18.83
N LEU A 173 12.07 5.77 18.12
CA LEU A 173 12.19 5.15 16.80
C LEU A 173 11.94 3.64 16.88
N GLU A 174 12.47 2.95 17.89
CA GLU A 174 12.18 1.53 18.12
C GLU A 174 10.69 1.28 18.35
N THR A 175 10.05 2.13 19.15
CA THR A 175 8.61 2.05 19.44
C THR A 175 7.79 2.27 18.17
N ALA A 176 8.14 3.28 17.37
CA ALA A 176 7.48 3.57 16.10
C ALA A 176 7.65 2.42 15.10
N CYS A 177 8.87 1.93 14.91
CA CYS A 177 9.18 0.77 14.08
C CYS A 177 8.38 -0.46 14.51
N ARG A 178 8.30 -0.74 15.82
CA ARG A 178 7.56 -1.90 16.32
C ARG A 178 6.06 -1.80 16.03
N LEU A 179 5.50 -0.59 16.10
CA LEU A 179 4.08 -0.35 15.86
C LEU A 179 3.72 -0.37 14.37
N ALA A 180 4.60 0.10 13.48
CA ALA A 180 4.34 0.26 12.04
C ALA A 180 5.12 -0.70 11.12
N GLU A 181 5.53 -1.86 11.66
CA GLU A 181 6.21 -2.94 10.92
C GLU A 181 7.53 -2.51 10.27
N GLY A 182 8.36 -1.78 11.04
CA GLY A 182 9.70 -1.35 10.64
C GLY A 182 9.75 -0.02 9.87
N ARG A 183 8.64 0.73 9.84
CA ARG A 183 8.56 2.05 9.20
C ARG A 183 8.41 3.16 10.23
N VAL A 184 9.05 4.29 9.99
CA VAL A 184 8.86 5.51 10.80
C VAL A 184 8.77 6.72 9.90
N LEU A 185 7.84 7.60 10.20
CA LEU A 185 7.73 8.90 9.55
C LEU A 185 8.14 9.98 10.56
N VAL A 186 9.08 10.85 10.18
CA VAL A 186 9.53 11.95 11.01
C VAL A 186 9.12 13.25 10.35
N ASP A 187 8.20 13.94 10.99
CA ASP A 187 7.77 15.29 10.62
C ASP A 187 8.73 16.29 11.27
N VAL A 188 9.65 16.81 10.47
CA VAL A 188 10.60 17.84 10.89
C VAL A 188 9.97 19.19 10.61
N ILE A 189 9.71 19.98 11.64
CA ILE A 189 9.04 21.28 11.49
C ILE A 189 9.86 22.17 10.55
N ASP A 190 9.18 22.80 9.59
CA ASP A 190 9.75 23.66 8.54
C ASP A 190 10.62 22.95 7.49
N HIS A 191 10.61 21.61 7.44
CA HIS A 191 11.35 20.80 6.48
C HIS A 191 10.47 19.72 5.82
N GLU A 192 11.02 18.97 4.86
CA GLU A 192 10.35 17.81 4.28
C GLU A 192 10.28 16.65 5.28
N GLU A 193 9.18 15.91 5.26
CA GLU A 193 9.03 14.70 6.07
C GLU A 193 10.03 13.63 5.65
N LEU A 194 10.64 12.96 6.64
CA LEU A 194 11.55 11.86 6.41
C LEU A 194 10.84 10.53 6.67
N LEU A 195 10.87 9.64 5.68
CA LEU A 195 10.43 8.26 5.84
C LEU A 195 11.66 7.36 6.02
N PHE A 196 11.64 6.57 7.10
CA PHE A 196 12.61 5.52 7.40
C PHE A 196 11.96 4.14 7.31
#